data_AF-A0A914EGT3-F1
#
_entry.id   AF-A0A914EGT3-F1
#
_cell.length_a   1.000
_cell.length_b   1.000
_cell.length_c   1.000
_cell.angle_alpha   90.00
_cell.angle_beta   90.00
_cell.angle_gamma   90.00
#
_symmetry.space_group_name_H-M   'P 1'
#
loop_
_entity.id
_entity.type
_entity.pdbx_description
1 polymer ?
#
loop_
_entity_poly.entity_id
_entity_poly.type
_entity_poly.pdbx_seq_one_letter_code
_entity_poly.pdbx_strand_id
1 'polypeptide(L)'
;MISMVEFSKWTGITTFEILLHAIALFVSTLLLVLKVHSIVTISYWQIFYPLFFSSALNGYFLFIIFVRSVLEERQSKHAFLNNAFNFLRVAMLTLFEVLLCHKIGGDLEQAEVAVNSTYGLVFMPLWILMTSLGFQACRLL
;
A
#
# COMPACT_ATOMS: atom_id res chain seq x y z
N MET A 1 -14.56 -0.20 -22.00
CA MET A 1 -13.43 0.63 -21.53
C MET A 1 -13.84 1.17 -20.18
N ILE A 2 -13.23 0.71 -19.08
CA ILE A 2 -13.62 1.15 -17.73
C ILE A 2 -13.18 2.62 -17.57
N SER A 3 -14.11 3.51 -17.24
CA SER A 3 -13.79 4.92 -16.99
C SER A 3 -13.06 5.07 -15.65
N MET A 4 -12.15 6.04 -15.53
CA MET A 4 -11.46 6.34 -14.26
C MET A 4 -12.44 6.61 -13.11
N VAL A 5 -13.61 7.17 -13.41
CA VAL A 5 -14.68 7.42 -12.43
C VAL A 5 -15.28 6.11 -11.92
N GLU A 6 -15.42 5.12 -12.80
CA GLU A 6 -16.00 3.81 -12.48
C GLU A 6 -15.00 2.95 -11.70
N PHE A 7 -13.72 2.99 -12.09
CA PHE A 7 -12.63 2.37 -11.34
C PHE A 7 -12.49 2.94 -9.92
N SER A 8 -12.56 4.27 -9.79
CA SER A 8 -12.50 4.95 -8.49
C SER A 8 -13.71 4.60 -7.61
N LYS A 9 -14.91 4.46 -8.18
CA LYS A 9 -16.10 3.98 -7.46
C LYS A 9 -15.98 2.55 -6.96
N TRP A 10 -15.43 1.66 -7.79
CA TRP A 10 -15.29 0.23 -7.44
C TRP A 10 -14.22 0.00 -6.37
N THR A 11 -13.08 0.66 -6.51
CA THR A 11 -11.92 0.43 -5.64
C THR A 11 -11.87 1.36 -4.42
N GLY A 12 -12.64 2.45 -4.43
CA GLY A 12 -12.57 3.50 -3.42
C GLY A 12 -11.27 4.32 -3.46
N ILE A 13 -10.46 4.16 -4.52
CA ILE A 13 -9.14 4.79 -4.67
C ILE A 13 -9.31 6.13 -5.38
N THR A 14 -8.73 7.17 -4.80
CA THR A 14 -8.72 8.50 -5.43
C THR A 14 -7.60 8.60 -6.48
N THR A 15 -7.82 9.41 -7.52
CA THR A 15 -6.77 9.69 -8.53
C THR A 15 -5.49 10.26 -7.89
N PHE A 16 -5.63 11.01 -6.80
CA PHE A 16 -4.52 11.56 -6.04
C PHE A 16 -3.66 10.46 -5.40
N GLU A 17 -4.28 9.45 -4.79
CA GLU A 17 -3.54 8.32 -4.21
C GLU A 17 -2.75 7.55 -5.27
N ILE A 18 -3.34 7.32 -6.45
CA ILE A 18 -2.66 6.64 -7.56
C ILE A 18 -1.44 7.45 -7.99
N LEU A 19 -1.58 8.77 -8.14
CA LEU A 19 -0.48 9.65 -8.51
C LEU A 19 0.62 9.65 -7.44
N LEU A 20 0.26 9.71 -6.16
CA LEU A 20 1.20 9.72 -5.05
C LEU A 20 2.03 8.44 -5.01
N HIS A 21 1.37 7.27 -5.10
CA HIS A 21 2.06 5.99 -5.15
C HIS A 21 2.90 5.82 -6.43
N ALA A 22 2.44 6.35 -7.58
CA ALA A 22 3.21 6.31 -8.82
C ALA A 22 4.51 7.13 -8.72
N ILE A 23 4.45 8.34 -8.14
CA ILE A 23 5.64 9.17 -7.90
C ILE A 23 6.57 8.47 -6.91
N ALA A 24 6.04 7.91 -5.82
CA ALA A 24 6.83 7.20 -4.84
C ALA A 24 7.56 5.98 -5.43
N LEU A 25 6.86 5.18 -6.25
CA LEU A 25 7.43 4.03 -6.97
C LEU A 25 8.52 4.48 -7.95
N PHE A 26 8.31 5.58 -8.66
CA PHE A 26 9.30 6.11 -9.60
C PHE A 26 10.59 6.52 -8.86
N VAL A 27 10.46 7.29 -7.77
CA VAL A 27 11.60 7.73 -6.96
C VAL A 27 12.31 6.52 -6.31
N SER A 28 11.58 5.57 -5.74
CA SER A 28 12.19 4.38 -5.13
C SER A 28 12.92 3.51 -6.15
N THR A 29 12.38 3.39 -7.36
CA THR A 29 13.03 2.65 -8.46
C THR A 29 14.32 3.34 -8.90
N LEU A 30 14.31 4.67 -9.02
CA LEU A 30 15.51 5.43 -9.36
C LEU A 30 16.60 5.26 -8.28
N LEU A 31 16.24 5.35 -7.00
CA LEU A 31 17.16 5.12 -5.88
C LEU A 31 17.70 3.69 -5.87
N LEU A 32 16.87 2.69 -6.20
CA LEU A 32 17.28 1.29 -6.29
C LEU A 32 18.32 1.08 -7.40
N VAL A 33 18.10 1.65 -8.59
CA VAL A 33 19.05 1.57 -9.71
C VAL A 33 20.40 2.21 -9.33
N LEU A 34 20.37 3.38 -8.68
CA LEU A 34 21.59 4.06 -8.22
C LEU A 34 22.37 3.23 -7.19
N LYS A 35 21.67 2.54 -6.28
CA LYS A 35 22.29 1.63 -5.31
C LYS A 35 22.91 0.40 -5.97
N VAL A 36 22.21 -0.22 -6.93
CA VAL A 36 22.72 -1.40 -7.66
C VAL A 36 23.99 -1.09 -8.44
N HIS A 37 24.08 0.10 -9.04
CA HIS A 37 25.31 0.58 -9.70
C HIS A 37 26.39 1.07 -8.71
N SER A 38 26.19 0.91 -7.39
CA SER A 38 27.12 1.34 -6.33
C SER A 38 27.47 2.83 -6.37
N ILE A 39 26.59 3.66 -6.95
CA ILE A 39 26.78 5.12 -7.04
C ILE A 39 26.52 5.77 -5.66
N VAL A 40 25.62 5.17 -4.88
CA VAL A 40 25.19 5.69 -3.57
C VAL A 40 25.21 4.58 -2.52
N THR A 41 25.81 4.84 -1.36
CA THR A 41 25.86 3.92 -0.21
C THR A 41 24.70 4.19 0.76
N ILE A 42 23.47 4.03 0.31
CA ILE A 42 22.26 4.11 1.15
C ILE A 42 21.77 2.72 1.57
N SER A 43 21.08 2.62 2.70
CA SER A 43 20.44 1.37 3.14
C SER A 43 19.18 1.08 2.32
N TYR A 44 18.82 -0.19 2.14
CA TYR A 44 17.58 -0.57 1.45
C TYR A 44 16.34 0.03 2.11
N TRP A 45 16.33 0.19 3.44
CA TRP A 45 15.25 0.90 4.14
C TRP A 45 15.05 2.35 3.68
N GLN A 46 16.13 3.03 3.30
CA GLN A 46 16.07 4.41 2.80
C GLN A 46 15.57 4.49 1.36
N ILE A 47 15.81 3.45 0.55
CA ILE A 47 15.28 3.33 -0.82
C ILE A 47 13.75 3.20 -0.80
N PHE A 48 13.20 2.52 0.20
CA PHE A 48 11.76 2.36 0.39
C PHE A 48 11.07 3.53 1.10
N TYR A 49 11.81 4.50 1.64
CA TYR A 49 11.25 5.65 2.34
C TYR A 49 10.19 6.44 1.54
N PRO A 50 10.36 6.71 0.22
CA PRO A 50 9.34 7.38 -0.57
C PRO A 50 8.00 6.61 -0.61
N LEU A 51 8.05 5.28 -0.66
CA LEU A 51 6.87 4.42 -0.67
C LEU A 51 6.16 4.45 0.68
N PHE A 52 6.90 4.27 1.77
CA PHE A 52 6.34 4.38 3.12
C PHE A 52 5.73 5.75 3.40
N PHE A 53 6.36 6.82 2.91
CA PHE A 53 5.84 8.17 3.03
C PHE A 53 4.52 8.35 2.28
N SER A 54 4.42 7.82 1.05
CA SER A 54 3.16 7.79 0.29
C SER A 54 2.06 7.03 1.03
N SER A 55 2.38 5.84 1.55
CA SER A 55 1.44 5.00 2.33
C SER A 55 0.99 5.69 3.62
N ALA A 56 1.89 6.39 4.31
CA ALA A 56 1.58 7.16 5.52
C ALA A 56 0.65 8.35 5.23
N LEU A 57 0.91 9.10 4.15
CA LEU A 57 0.04 10.19 3.71
C LEU A 57 -1.36 9.68 3.32
N ASN A 58 -1.44 8.55 2.63
CA ASN A 58 -2.70 7.91 2.29
C ASN A 58 -3.48 7.48 3.56
N GLY A 59 -2.80 6.85 4.51
CA GLY A 59 -3.38 6.50 5.82
C GLY A 59 -3.88 7.72 6.60
N TYR A 60 -3.14 8.84 6.56
CA TYR A 60 -3.54 10.09 7.19
C TYR A 60 -4.80 10.69 6.55
N PHE A 61 -4.87 10.71 5.22
CA PHE A 61 -6.05 11.19 4.51
C PHE A 61 -7.29 10.35 4.84
N LEU A 62 -7.12 9.03 4.89
CA LEU A 62 -8.18 8.11 5.27
C LEU A 62 -8.64 8.32 6.72
N PHE A 63 -7.70 8.60 7.64
CA PHE A 63 -8.04 8.94 9.02
C PHE A 63 -8.89 10.20 9.12
N ILE A 64 -8.58 11.24 8.33
CA ILE A 64 -9.40 12.47 8.27
C ILE A 64 -10.81 12.16 7.79
N ILE A 65 -10.95 11.39 6.71
CA ILE A 65 -12.27 10.99 6.17
C ILE A 65 -13.06 10.21 7.20
N PHE A 66 -12.39 9.30 7.92
CA PHE A 66 -13.00 8.52 8.98
C PHE A 66 -13.55 9.41 10.10
N VAL A 67 -12.74 10.33 10.62
CA VAL A 67 -13.17 11.28 11.67
C VAL A 67 -14.37 12.09 11.19
N ARG A 68 -14.33 12.61 9.96
CA ARG A 68 -15.45 13.37 9.39
C ARG A 68 -16.72 12.54 9.28
N SER A 69 -16.61 11.31 8.80
CA SER A 69 -17.75 10.38 8.65
C SER A 69 -18.38 10.03 10.01
N VAL A 70 -17.57 9.86 11.07
CA VAL A 70 -18.05 9.63 12.43
C VAL A 70 -18.78 10.85 13.02
N LEU A 71 -18.35 12.06 12.67
CA LEU A 71 -19.00 13.30 13.13
C LEU A 71 -20.31 13.62 12.40
N GLU A 72 -20.38 13.33 11.09
CA GLU A 72 -21.59 13.54 10.26
C GLU A 72 -22.65 12.44 10.46
N GLU A 73 -22.23 11.17 10.47
CA GLU A 73 -23.13 10.02 10.66
C GLU A 73 -23.24 9.69 12.16
N ARG A 74 -24.27 10.21 12.83
CA ARG A 74 -24.62 9.90 14.24
C ARG A 74 -24.71 8.39 14.56
N GLN A 75 -24.68 7.52 13.54
CA GLN A 75 -24.66 6.05 13.55
C GLN A 75 -23.25 5.53 13.18
N SER A 76 -22.33 5.53 14.15
CA SER A 76 -20.89 5.23 13.95
C SER A 76 -20.56 3.87 13.30
N LYS A 77 -21.45 2.87 13.42
CA LYS A 77 -21.21 1.51 12.91
C LYS A 77 -21.24 1.42 11.39
N HIS A 78 -22.09 2.22 10.73
CA HIS A 78 -22.25 2.18 9.28
C HIS A 78 -21.07 2.88 8.58
N ALA A 79 -20.71 4.08 9.06
CA ALA A 79 -19.50 4.80 8.68
C ALA A 79 -18.23 3.95 8.79
N PHE A 80 -18.09 3.18 9.88
CA PHE A 80 -16.95 2.29 10.08
C PHE A 80 -16.89 1.18 9.03
N LEU A 81 -18.00 0.47 8.79
CA LEU A 81 -18.04 -0.62 7.81
C LEU A 81 -17.72 -0.15 6.39
N ASN A 82 -18.13 1.07 6.04
CA ASN A 82 -17.87 1.64 4.73
C ASN A 82 -16.38 1.97 4.52
N ASN A 83 -15.73 2.55 5.54
CA ASN A 83 -14.32 2.92 5.49
C ASN A 83 -13.35 1.76 5.83
N ALA A 84 -13.83 0.70 6.49
CA ALA A 84 -13.02 -0.44 6.90
C ALA A 84 -12.27 -1.10 5.73
N PHE A 85 -12.90 -1.15 4.54
CA PHE A 85 -12.25 -1.68 3.35
C PHE A 85 -11.04 -0.85 2.93
N ASN A 86 -11.17 0.48 2.95
CA ASN A 86 -10.08 1.39 2.63
C ASN A 86 -8.94 1.29 3.65
N PHE A 87 -9.25 1.11 4.94
CA PHE A 87 -8.24 0.91 5.98
C PHE A 87 -7.51 -0.42 5.81
N LEU A 88 -8.25 -1.50 5.56
CA LEU A 88 -7.68 -2.80 5.26
C LEU A 88 -6.76 -2.71 4.03
N ARG A 89 -7.17 -1.98 2.99
CA ARG A 89 -6.38 -1.76 1.79
C ARG A 89 -5.03 -1.11 2.10
N VAL A 90 -5.04 0.04 2.76
CA VAL A 90 -3.79 0.75 3.12
C VAL A 90 -2.94 -0.11 4.06
N ALA A 91 -3.53 -0.79 5.04
CA ALA A 91 -2.80 -1.65 5.97
C ALA A 91 -2.09 -2.82 5.26
N MET A 92 -2.78 -3.52 4.35
CA MET A 92 -2.19 -4.62 3.60
C MET A 92 -1.12 -4.16 2.61
N LEU A 93 -1.29 -2.98 1.98
CA LEU A 93 -0.26 -2.39 1.11
C LEU A 93 0.98 -2.01 1.91
N THR A 94 0.83 -1.35 3.06
CA THR A 94 1.96 -1.04 3.95
C THR A 94 2.64 -2.31 4.44
N LEU A 95 1.88 -3.35 4.79
CA LEU A 95 2.44 -4.64 5.19
C LEU A 95 3.24 -5.27 4.04
N PHE A 96 2.72 -5.25 2.82
CA PHE A 96 3.44 -5.70 1.63
C PHE A 96 4.75 -4.92 1.44
N GLU A 97 4.73 -3.60 1.54
CA GLU A 97 5.94 -2.76 1.40
C GLU A 97 7.00 -3.10 2.47
N VAL A 98 6.59 -3.32 3.72
CA VAL A 98 7.50 -3.72 4.81
C VAL A 98 8.09 -5.10 4.57
N LEU A 99 7.26 -6.08 4.19
CA LEU A 99 7.72 -7.44 3.87
C LEU A 99 8.66 -7.44 2.67
N LEU A 100 8.38 -6.64 1.66
CA LEU A 100 9.22 -6.49 0.47
C LEU A 100 10.57 -5.86 0.83
N CYS A 101 10.58 -4.79 1.65
CA CYS A 101 11.80 -4.16 2.14
C CYS A 101 12.66 -5.14 2.96
N HIS A 102 12.02 -5.93 3.85
CA HIS A 102 12.72 -6.92 4.65
C HIS A 102 13.33 -8.04 3.80
N LYS A 103 12.59 -8.49 2.77
CA LYS A 103 13.05 -9.52 1.84
C LYS A 103 14.23 -9.04 0.99
N ILE A 104 14.14 -7.84 0.42
CA ILE A 104 15.20 -7.24 -0.41
C ILE A 104 16.43 -6.96 0.44
N GLY A 105 16.28 -6.40 1.65
CA GLY A 105 17.40 -6.22 2.57
C GLY A 105 18.08 -7.53 2.93
N GLY A 106 17.32 -8.58 3.25
CA GLY A 106 17.85 -9.90 3.60
C GLY A 106 18.57 -10.62 2.45
N ASP A 107 18.01 -10.57 1.23
CA ASP A 107 18.60 -11.24 0.06
C ASP A 107 19.85 -10.50 -0.46
N LEU A 108 19.95 -9.18 -0.29
CA LEU A 108 21.03 -8.36 -0.86
C LEU A 108 22.13 -7.95 0.13
N GLU A 109 21.90 -7.94 1.45
CA GLU A 109 22.90 -7.53 2.46
C GLU A 109 23.72 -8.69 3.07
N GLN A 110 23.64 -9.93 2.57
CA GLN A 110 24.48 -11.07 3.02
C GLN A 110 24.49 -11.29 4.55
N ALA A 111 23.33 -11.55 5.17
CA ALA A 111 23.25 -11.99 6.56
C ALA A 111 22.76 -13.45 6.66
N GLU A 112 23.63 -14.30 7.21
CA GLU A 112 23.57 -15.76 7.42
C GLU A 112 22.43 -16.30 8.31
N VAL A 113 21.24 -15.69 8.30
CA VAL A 113 20.05 -16.33 8.89
C VAL A 113 18.94 -16.26 7.87
N ALA A 114 18.86 -17.32 7.07
CA ALA A 114 17.83 -17.57 6.07
C ALA A 114 16.44 -17.50 6.69
N VAL A 115 15.88 -16.30 6.84
CA VAL A 115 14.43 -16.13 6.79
C VAL A 115 14.07 -16.31 5.32
N ASN A 116 13.96 -17.58 4.91
CA ASN A 116 13.37 -18.03 3.66
C ASN A 116 11.88 -17.67 3.68
N SER A 117 11.57 -16.37 3.73
CA SER A 117 10.25 -15.87 3.45
C SER A 117 10.00 -16.19 1.99
N THR A 118 9.21 -17.23 1.76
CA THR A 118 8.82 -17.65 0.41
C THR A 118 8.16 -16.47 -0.27
N TYR A 119 8.36 -16.33 -1.59
CA TYR A 119 7.67 -15.30 -2.36
C TYR A 119 6.15 -15.33 -2.10
N GLY A 120 5.58 -16.52 -1.83
CA GLY A 120 4.19 -16.65 -1.39
C GLY A 120 3.82 -15.81 -0.15
N LEU A 121 4.68 -15.74 0.87
CA LEU A 121 4.42 -14.98 2.10
C LEU A 121 4.53 -13.47 1.87
N VAL A 122 5.51 -13.02 1.09
CA VAL A 122 5.66 -11.60 0.73
C VAL A 122 4.45 -11.12 -0.06
N PHE A 123 3.95 -11.91 -1.01
CA PHE A 123 2.79 -11.55 -1.83
C PHE A 123 1.43 -11.82 -1.15
N MET A 124 1.40 -12.48 0.02
CA MET A 124 0.16 -12.82 0.73
C MET A 124 -0.79 -11.62 0.96
N PRO A 125 -0.33 -10.42 1.36
CA PRO A 125 -1.21 -9.28 1.54
C PRO A 125 -1.91 -8.85 0.24
N LEU A 126 -1.24 -9.00 -0.91
CA LEU A 126 -1.82 -8.68 -2.22
C LEU A 126 -2.92 -9.68 -2.60
N TRP A 127 -2.73 -10.97 -2.32
CA TRP A 127 -3.78 -11.99 -2.54
C TRP A 127 -5.02 -11.73 -1.70
N ILE A 128 -4.84 -11.34 -0.44
CA ILE A 128 -5.93 -10.94 0.46
C ILE A 128 -6.67 -9.72 -0.12
N LEU A 129 -5.94 -8.74 -0.65
CA LEU A 129 -6.54 -7.55 -1.26
C LEU A 129 -7.32 -7.86 -2.55
N MET A 130 -6.79 -8.74 -3.40
CA MET A 130 -7.53 -9.17 -4.59
C MET A 130 -8.84 -9.87 -4.22
N THR A 131 -8.79 -10.71 -3.19
CA THR A 131 -9.98 -11.40 -2.69
C THR A 131 -11.00 -10.41 -2.10
N SER A 132 -10.54 -9.44 -1.32
CA SER A 132 -11.41 -8.43 -0.72
C SER A 132 -12.06 -7.53 -1.77
N LEU A 133 -11.33 -7.14 -2.83
CA LEU A 133 -11.88 -6.42 -3.98
C LEU A 133 -12.97 -7.21 -4.69
N GLY A 134 -12.80 -8.54 -4.83
CA GLY A 134 -13.84 -9.41 -5.37
C GLY A 134 -15.14 -9.38 -4.56
N PHE A 135 -15.04 -9.46 -3.22
CA PHE A 135 -16.20 -9.33 -2.34
C PHE A 135 -16.85 -7.93 -2.42
N GLN A 136 -16.06 -6.87 -2.52
CA GLN A 136 -16.57 -5.52 -2.66
C GLN A 136 -17.30 -5.32 -3.99
N ALA A 137 -16.76 -5.85 -5.08
CA ALA A 137 -17.40 -5.81 -6.40
C ALA A 137 -18.77 -6.50 -6.37
N CYS A 138 -18.90 -7.66 -5.73
CA CYS A 138 -20.19 -8.33 -5.55
C CYS A 138 -21.18 -7.57 -4.67
N ARG A 139 -20.71 -6.74 -3.73
CA ARG A 139 -21.58 -5.89 -2.88
C ARG A 139 -22.11 -4.66 -3.63
N LEU A 140 -21.40 -4.21 -4.66
CA LEU A 140 -21.70 -3.00 -5.44
C LEU A 140 -22.52 -3.29 -6.71
N LEU A 141 -22.60 -4.56 -7.14
CA LEU A 141 -23.49 -5.08 -8.18
C LEU A 141 -24.91 -5.28 -7.63
#